data_AF-A0A7Z2W268-F1
#
_entry.id   AF-A0A7Z2W268-F1
#
_cell.length_a   1.000
_cell.length_b   1.000
_cell.length_c   1.000
_cell.angle_alpha   90.00
_cell.angle_beta   90.00
_cell.angle_gamma   90.00
#
_symmetry.space_group_name_H-M   'P 1'
#
loop_
_entity.id
_entity.type
_entity.pdbx_description
1 polymer ?
#
loop_
_entity_poly.entity_id
_entity_poly.type
_entity_poly.pdbx_seq_one_letter_code
_entity_poly.pdbx_strand_id
1 'polypeptide(L)'
;MKRWKTLFGAVALSAACVPAWAVPTLSFTSPGSVPPGSFVGVDVVISDVSDLYAYNFSITFDPKVVDVGGVSQQGFLSSAGPTFGTTGEIDNSTGIISFAGYTLVGPQAGASGSGSLLHITFNALANGVSSLNFSDLVFLDSNLNDIAVTANPGSVTISTIDVPEPGSWMLVGIGAVAAAALRRRTGARCAACA
;
A
#
# COMPACT_ATOMS: atom_id res chain seq x y z
N MET A 1 24.29 72.93 -1.19
CA MET A 1 25.10 71.69 -1.29
C MET A 1 25.30 71.11 0.11
N LYS A 2 24.62 70.02 0.46
CA LYS A 2 25.07 69.02 1.46
C LYS A 2 24.06 67.87 1.51
N ARG A 3 24.28 66.88 0.64
CA ARG A 3 23.73 65.53 0.73
C ARG A 3 24.41 64.84 1.91
N TRP A 4 23.66 64.31 2.86
CA TRP A 4 24.21 63.42 3.90
C TRP A 4 23.14 62.44 4.40
N LYS A 5 23.25 61.21 3.89
CA LYS A 5 22.97 59.91 4.56
C LYS A 5 21.51 59.69 4.99
N THR A 6 20.64 59.10 4.17
CA THR A 6 20.48 57.62 4.00
C THR A 6 21.17 56.79 5.06
N LEU A 7 20.36 56.18 5.93
CA LEU A 7 20.52 54.93 6.69
C LEU A 7 19.65 55.09 7.93
N PHE A 8 18.50 54.42 7.99
CA PHE A 8 17.82 53.91 9.20
C PHE A 8 16.41 53.52 8.80
N GLY A 9 16.15 52.21 8.79
CA GLY A 9 14.85 51.66 8.47
C GLY A 9 14.92 50.27 7.84
N ALA A 10 15.81 49.40 8.33
CA ALA A 10 15.69 47.98 8.08
C ALA A 10 14.44 47.50 8.86
N VAL A 11 13.28 47.61 8.23
CA VAL A 11 12.02 47.09 8.73
C VAL A 11 12.14 45.58 8.79
N ALA A 12 12.06 45.06 10.02
CA ALA A 12 12.11 43.65 10.36
C ALA A 12 10.97 42.89 9.65
N LEU A 13 11.32 42.17 8.58
CA LEU A 13 10.56 41.02 8.10
C LEU A 13 11.14 39.76 8.75
N SER A 14 11.05 39.68 10.07
CA SER A 14 11.13 38.39 10.75
C SER A 14 9.78 37.73 10.57
N ALA A 15 9.59 37.08 9.41
CA ALA A 15 8.53 36.11 9.23
C ALA A 15 8.64 35.12 10.38
N ALA A 16 7.68 35.17 11.31
CA ALA A 16 7.51 34.11 12.29
C ALA A 16 7.23 32.85 11.48
N CYS A 17 8.26 32.04 11.25
CA CYS A 17 8.11 30.67 10.82
C CYS A 17 7.46 29.97 12.02
N VAL A 18 6.14 30.03 12.09
CA VAL A 18 5.38 29.16 12.98
C VAL A 18 5.74 27.76 12.49
N PRO A 19 6.31 26.87 13.33
CA PRO A 19 6.47 25.49 12.91
C PRO A 19 5.08 25.00 12.53
N ALA A 20 4.87 24.68 11.25
CA ALA A 20 3.69 23.96 10.84
C ALA A 20 3.91 22.54 11.37
N TRP A 21 3.23 22.19 12.46
CA TRP A 21 3.16 20.81 12.90
C TRP A 21 2.42 20.08 11.79
N ALA A 22 3.13 19.26 11.04
CA ALA A 22 2.52 18.49 9.97
C ALA A 22 1.46 17.60 10.61
N VAL A 23 0.23 17.69 10.11
CA VAL A 23 -0.83 16.76 10.52
C VAL A 23 -0.41 15.38 10.05
N PRO A 24 -0.32 14.36 10.92
CA PRO A 24 0.07 13.03 10.52
C PRO A 24 -0.88 12.48 9.45
N THR A 25 -0.31 11.68 8.54
CA THR A 25 -1.07 11.12 7.42
C THR A 25 -1.15 9.60 7.53
N LEU A 26 -2.36 9.07 7.43
CA LEU A 26 -2.64 7.63 7.37
C LEU A 26 -2.89 7.25 5.92
N SER A 27 -2.21 6.21 5.44
CA SER A 27 -2.28 5.80 4.04
C SER A 27 -2.14 4.30 3.90
N PHE A 28 -2.45 3.79 2.71
CA PHE A 28 -2.17 2.42 2.33
C PHE A 28 -0.93 2.36 1.45
N THR A 29 -0.14 1.30 1.57
CA THR A 29 0.84 0.99 0.52
C THR A 29 0.10 0.60 -0.75
N SER A 30 0.57 1.07 -1.90
CA SER A 30 -0.01 0.72 -3.19
C SER A 30 0.59 -0.61 -3.66
N PRO A 31 -0.14 -1.74 -3.59
CA PRO A 31 0.28 -2.92 -4.32
C PRO A 31 0.15 -2.62 -5.82
N GLY A 32 1.07 -3.14 -6.63
CA GLY A 32 0.90 -3.14 -8.09
C GLY A 32 -0.32 -3.96 -8.51
N SER A 33 -0.58 -4.03 -9.81
CA SER A 33 -1.64 -4.89 -10.34
C SER A 33 -1.29 -6.36 -10.15
N VAL A 34 -2.23 -7.16 -9.63
CA VAL A 34 -2.02 -8.59 -9.35
C VAL A 34 -3.10 -9.43 -10.04
N PRO A 35 -2.79 -10.63 -10.59
CA PRO A 35 -3.80 -11.48 -11.22
C PRO A 35 -4.80 -12.07 -10.21
N PRO A 36 -6.02 -12.44 -10.64
CA PRO A 36 -6.96 -13.19 -9.82
C PRO A 36 -6.38 -14.51 -9.28
N GLY A 37 -6.81 -14.92 -8.08
CA GLY A 37 -6.35 -16.14 -7.41
C GLY A 37 -5.00 -16.01 -6.67
N SER A 38 -4.44 -14.81 -6.62
CA SER A 38 -3.21 -14.49 -5.89
C SER A 38 -3.50 -13.81 -4.55
N PHE A 39 -2.44 -13.65 -3.74
CA PHE A 39 -2.48 -12.89 -2.50
C PHE A 39 -1.78 -11.54 -2.66
N VAL A 40 -2.36 -10.50 -2.07
CA VAL A 40 -1.84 -9.13 -2.10
C VAL A 40 -1.68 -8.61 -0.68
N GLY A 41 -0.46 -8.22 -0.32
CA GLY A 41 -0.17 -7.57 0.96
C GLY A 41 -0.33 -6.05 0.86
N VAL A 42 -1.06 -5.45 1.77
CA VAL A 42 -1.26 -4.00 1.90
C VAL A 42 -0.95 -3.60 3.33
N ASP A 43 -0.05 -2.64 3.49
CA ASP A 43 0.29 -2.07 4.79
C ASP A 43 -0.51 -0.79 5.01
N VAL A 44 -1.00 -0.62 6.24
CA VAL A 44 -1.51 0.64 6.73
C VAL A 44 -0.36 1.40 7.36
N VAL A 45 0.00 2.54 6.78
CA VAL A 45 1.19 3.33 7.15
C VAL A 45 0.75 4.67 7.73
N ILE A 46 1.30 5.00 8.89
CA ILE A 46 1.21 6.34 9.48
C ILE A 46 2.52 7.09 9.19
N SER A 47 2.42 8.35 8.80
CA SER A 47 3.58 9.21 8.56
C SER A 47 3.55 10.45 9.45
N ASP A 48 4.74 10.83 9.93
CA ASP A 48 5.00 12.06 10.68
C ASP A 48 4.12 12.22 11.93
N VAL A 49 3.81 11.10 12.61
CA VAL A 49 3.06 11.16 13.87
C VAL A 49 3.99 11.47 15.04
N SER A 50 3.48 12.23 16.01
CA SER A 50 4.17 12.49 17.27
C SER A 50 3.37 11.87 18.40
N ASP A 51 4.06 11.16 19.29
CA ASP A 51 3.54 10.62 20.55
C ASP A 51 2.32 9.69 20.41
N LEU A 52 2.24 8.88 19.35
CA LEU A 52 1.13 7.95 19.14
C LEU A 52 1.10 6.87 20.23
N TYR A 53 0.03 6.85 21.04
CA TYR A 53 -0.14 5.89 22.13
C TYR A 53 -1.22 4.86 21.87
N ALA A 54 -2.31 5.27 21.23
CA ALA A 54 -3.39 4.36 20.83
C ALA A 54 -3.96 4.76 19.47
N TYR A 55 -4.43 3.78 18.71
CA TYR A 55 -5.18 4.01 17.49
C TYR A 55 -6.32 3.01 17.35
N ASN A 56 -7.38 3.42 16.68
CA ASN A 56 -8.48 2.60 16.22
C ASN A 56 -9.02 3.15 14.90
N PHE A 57 -9.33 2.27 13.96
CA PHE A 57 -10.01 2.63 12.72
C PHE A 57 -10.74 1.42 12.12
N SER A 58 -11.64 1.70 11.21
CA SER A 58 -12.33 0.73 10.37
C SER A 58 -11.91 0.92 8.90
N ILE A 59 -11.83 -0.18 8.14
CA ILE A 59 -11.45 -0.16 6.72
C ILE A 59 -12.56 -0.77 5.89
N THR A 60 -12.95 -0.10 4.81
CA THR A 60 -13.91 -0.63 3.82
C THR A 60 -13.20 -1.05 2.55
N PHE A 61 -13.65 -2.12 1.92
CA PHE A 61 -13.18 -2.66 0.63
C PHE A 61 -14.34 -3.19 -0.21
N ASP A 62 -14.13 -3.46 -1.50
CA ASP A 62 -15.13 -4.12 -2.36
C ASP A 62 -15.01 -5.66 -2.26
N PRO A 63 -15.98 -6.35 -1.61
CA PRO A 63 -15.94 -7.80 -1.41
C PRO A 63 -16.16 -8.59 -2.71
N LYS A 64 -16.55 -7.93 -3.81
CA LYS A 64 -16.67 -8.58 -5.13
C LYS A 64 -15.32 -8.72 -5.83
N VAL A 65 -14.35 -7.89 -5.46
CA VAL A 65 -13.03 -7.82 -6.10
C VAL A 65 -11.98 -8.53 -5.24
N VAL A 66 -12.02 -8.31 -3.92
CA VAL A 66 -11.05 -8.87 -2.96
C VAL A 66 -11.74 -9.38 -1.71
N ASP A 67 -11.11 -10.33 -1.04
CA ASP A 67 -11.52 -10.91 0.23
C ASP A 67 -10.36 -10.81 1.22
N VAL A 68 -10.59 -10.60 2.52
CA VAL A 68 -9.49 -10.47 3.50
C VAL A 68 -9.11 -11.85 4.02
N GLY A 69 -7.88 -12.27 3.71
CA GLY A 69 -7.28 -13.52 4.19
C GLY A 69 -6.68 -13.41 5.59
N GLY A 70 -6.31 -12.20 6.02
CA GLY A 70 -5.82 -11.97 7.38
C GLY A 70 -5.34 -10.55 7.62
N VAL A 71 -5.24 -10.19 8.90
CA VAL A 71 -4.67 -8.92 9.36
C VAL A 71 -3.66 -9.22 10.46
N SER A 72 -2.55 -8.50 10.49
CA SER A 72 -1.51 -8.64 11.51
C SER A 72 -1.00 -7.27 11.94
N GLN A 73 -0.67 -7.15 13.23
CA GLN A 73 -0.03 -5.95 13.76
C GLN A 73 1.40 -5.80 13.22
N GLN A 74 1.79 -4.57 12.92
CA GLN A 74 3.14 -4.22 12.49
C GLN A 74 3.94 -3.52 13.59
N GLY A 75 5.25 -3.42 13.34
CA GLY A 75 6.24 -3.10 14.36
C GLY A 75 6.22 -1.68 14.91
N PHE A 76 5.50 -0.72 14.30
CA PHE A 76 5.62 0.69 14.65
C PHE A 76 5.25 0.95 16.12
N LEU A 77 4.02 0.60 16.54
CA LEU A 77 3.59 0.84 17.91
C LEU A 77 4.35 -0.06 18.91
N SER A 78 4.58 -1.33 18.56
CA SER A 78 5.31 -2.26 19.43
C SER A 78 6.78 -1.92 19.63
N SER A 79 7.35 -1.04 18.78
CA SER A 79 8.72 -0.54 18.96
C SER A 79 8.85 0.41 20.15
N ALA A 80 7.76 1.08 20.54
CA ALA A 80 7.74 1.97 21.70
C ALA A 80 7.50 1.22 23.01
N GLY A 81 6.84 0.06 22.98
CA GLY A 81 6.64 -0.78 24.15
C GLY A 81 5.63 -1.92 23.95
N PRO A 82 5.25 -2.63 25.04
CA PRO A 82 4.22 -3.67 24.98
C PRO A 82 2.89 -3.10 24.51
N THR A 83 2.18 -3.84 23.65
CA THR A 83 0.90 -3.40 23.08
C THR A 83 -0.23 -4.37 23.43
N PHE A 84 -1.44 -3.83 23.46
CA PHE A 84 -2.69 -4.56 23.64
C PHE A 84 -3.71 -4.06 22.62
N GLY A 85 -4.51 -4.94 22.04
CA GLY A 85 -5.44 -4.56 20.99
C GLY A 85 -5.97 -5.73 20.20
N THR A 86 -6.55 -5.43 19.04
CA THR A 86 -7.14 -6.39 18.12
C THR A 86 -6.84 -6.01 16.68
N THR A 87 -6.73 -7.01 15.82
CA THR A 87 -6.60 -6.83 14.36
C THR A 87 -7.91 -6.43 13.69
N GLY A 88 -8.99 -6.28 14.47
CA GLY A 88 -10.33 -5.96 14.00
C GLY A 88 -11.18 -7.19 13.69
N GLU A 89 -12.47 -6.96 13.50
CA GLU A 89 -13.43 -7.97 13.04
C GLU A 89 -13.56 -7.89 11.52
N ILE A 90 -13.34 -9.01 10.84
CA ILE A 90 -13.36 -9.10 9.38
C ILE A 90 -14.74 -9.58 8.93
N ASP A 91 -15.47 -8.74 8.21
CA ASP A 91 -16.70 -9.10 7.50
C ASP A 91 -16.48 -9.00 5.98
N ASN A 92 -16.13 -10.13 5.39
CA ASN A 92 -15.94 -10.26 3.94
C ASN A 92 -17.26 -10.27 3.15
N SER A 93 -18.41 -10.36 3.82
CA SER A 93 -19.72 -10.27 3.16
C SER A 93 -20.12 -8.81 2.92
N THR A 94 -19.84 -7.93 3.88
CA THR A 94 -20.13 -6.50 3.78
C THR A 94 -18.94 -5.69 3.27
N GLY A 95 -17.73 -6.25 3.26
CA GLY A 95 -16.52 -5.57 2.80
C GLY A 95 -15.93 -4.63 3.84
N ILE A 96 -15.93 -5.02 5.13
CA ILE A 96 -15.50 -4.14 6.22
C ILE A 96 -14.58 -4.90 7.19
N ILE A 97 -13.49 -4.24 7.60
CA ILE A 97 -12.69 -4.60 8.77
C ILE A 97 -13.01 -3.57 9.85
N SER A 98 -13.68 -3.98 10.93
CA SER A 98 -14.16 -3.07 11.97
C SER A 98 -13.25 -3.07 13.19
N PHE A 99 -13.09 -1.91 13.83
CA PHE A 99 -12.41 -1.78 15.14
C PHE A 99 -10.97 -2.35 15.17
N ALA A 100 -10.19 -2.14 14.12
CA ALA A 100 -8.78 -2.52 14.10
C ALA A 100 -7.98 -1.47 14.87
N GLY A 101 -7.33 -1.87 15.96
CA GLY A 101 -6.73 -0.92 16.88
C GLY A 101 -5.86 -1.53 17.96
N TYR A 102 -4.82 -0.79 18.34
CA TYR A 102 -3.87 -1.15 19.38
C TYR A 102 -3.52 0.05 20.25
N THR A 103 -3.16 -0.23 21.49
CA THR A 103 -2.67 0.73 22.48
C THR A 103 -1.40 0.22 23.15
N LEU A 104 -0.54 1.14 23.58
CA LEU A 104 0.58 0.85 24.47
C LEU A 104 0.09 0.52 25.88
N VAL A 105 0.87 -0.28 26.62
CA VAL A 105 0.55 -0.66 28.00
C VAL A 105 1.49 0.02 28.97
N GLY A 106 0.93 0.76 29.93
CA GLY A 106 1.67 1.40 31.03
C GLY A 106 2.02 2.88 30.79
N PRO A 107 2.57 3.56 31.82
CA PRO A 107 2.90 4.98 31.76
C PRO A 107 4.21 5.19 31.00
N GLN A 108 4.10 5.27 29.68
CA GLN A 108 5.23 5.49 28.77
C GLN A 108 4.85 6.49 27.67
N ALA A 109 5.87 7.08 27.05
CA ALA A 109 5.67 7.93 25.88
C ALA A 109 5.16 7.10 24.68
N GLY A 110 4.43 7.75 23.79
CA GLY A 110 3.97 7.19 22.53
C GLY A 110 5.07 7.09 21.47
N ALA A 111 4.77 6.35 20.41
CA ALA A 111 5.64 6.20 19.25
C ALA A 111 5.62 7.47 18.39
N SER A 112 6.79 7.93 17.95
CA SER A 112 6.91 9.10 17.06
C SER A 112 7.68 8.71 15.79
N GLY A 113 7.31 9.33 14.66
CA GLY A 113 7.90 9.09 13.34
C GLY A 113 6.90 8.50 12.35
N SER A 114 7.41 7.68 11.43
CA SER A 114 6.61 7.05 10.38
C SER A 114 6.82 5.54 10.41
N GLY A 115 5.78 4.77 10.10
CA GLY A 115 5.87 3.32 10.03
C GLY A 115 4.54 2.62 9.79
N SER A 116 4.60 1.30 9.62
CA SER A 116 3.43 0.47 9.40
C SER A 116 2.74 0.11 10.72
N LEU A 117 1.42 0.27 10.77
CA LEU A 117 0.56 -0.08 11.89
C LEU A 117 0.01 -1.50 11.77
N LEU A 118 -0.52 -1.84 10.60
CA LEU A 118 -1.11 -3.14 10.28
C LEU A 118 -0.66 -3.61 8.90
N HIS A 119 -0.59 -4.92 8.71
CA HIS A 119 -0.45 -5.58 7.41
C HIS A 119 -1.69 -6.42 7.14
N ILE A 120 -2.31 -6.16 6.00
CA ILE A 120 -3.55 -6.79 5.55
C ILE A 120 -3.21 -7.66 4.34
N THR A 121 -3.62 -8.92 4.39
CA THR A 121 -3.50 -9.85 3.27
C THR A 121 -4.86 -9.98 2.59
N PHE A 122 -4.94 -9.57 1.33
CA PHE A 122 -6.11 -9.72 0.48
C PHE A 122 -5.96 -10.91 -0.47
N ASN A 123 -7.05 -11.64 -0.65
CA ASN A 123 -7.23 -12.69 -1.66
C ASN A 123 -7.87 -12.04 -2.89
N ALA A 124 -7.22 -12.13 -4.05
CA ALA A 124 -7.75 -11.58 -5.30
C ALA A 124 -8.86 -12.50 -5.86
N LEU A 125 -10.11 -12.03 -5.89
CA LEU A 125 -11.25 -12.82 -6.34
C LEU A 125 -11.53 -12.64 -7.83
N ALA A 126 -11.65 -11.39 -8.27
CA ALA A 126 -12.08 -11.05 -9.62
C ALA A 126 -11.36 -9.81 -10.14
N ASN A 127 -11.30 -9.68 -11.47
CA ASN A 127 -10.77 -8.49 -12.11
C ASN A 127 -11.58 -7.25 -11.71
N GLY A 128 -10.90 -6.18 -11.33
CA GLY A 128 -11.53 -4.95 -10.88
C GLY A 128 -10.60 -4.12 -10.01
N VAL A 129 -11.13 -3.01 -9.50
CA VAL A 129 -10.44 -2.14 -8.56
C VAL A 129 -11.24 -2.11 -7.27
N SER A 130 -10.61 -2.50 -6.16
CA SER A 130 -11.18 -2.37 -4.82
C SER A 130 -10.66 -1.09 -4.19
N SER A 131 -11.53 -0.12 -3.94
CA SER A 131 -11.16 1.10 -3.20
C SER A 131 -11.07 0.79 -1.71
N LEU A 132 -9.98 1.22 -1.08
CA LEU A 132 -9.76 1.10 0.35
C LEU A 132 -9.97 2.46 1.01
N ASN A 133 -10.91 2.54 1.95
CA ASN A 133 -11.18 3.77 2.68
C ASN A 133 -11.13 3.53 4.18
N PHE A 134 -10.73 4.55 4.91
CA PHE A 134 -10.77 4.56 6.38
C PHE A 134 -12.07 5.19 6.89
N SER A 135 -12.51 4.72 8.04
CA SER A 135 -13.64 5.24 8.81
C SER A 135 -13.35 5.08 10.31
N ASP A 136 -14.14 5.74 11.16
CA ASP A 136 -14.05 5.64 12.63
C ASP A 136 -12.64 5.86 13.20
N LEU A 137 -11.94 6.87 12.66
CA LEU A 137 -10.57 7.21 13.03
C LEU A 137 -10.52 7.78 14.45
N VAL A 138 -9.80 7.09 15.35
CA VAL A 138 -9.49 7.57 16.69
C VAL A 138 -8.01 7.33 16.94
N PHE A 139 -7.26 8.39 17.23
CA PHE A 139 -5.82 8.34 17.50
C PHE A 139 -5.55 9.18 18.74
N LEU A 140 -4.81 8.63 19.71
CA LEU A 140 -4.57 9.26 21.00
C LEU A 140 -3.08 9.37 21.29
N ASP A 141 -2.69 10.47 21.93
CA ASP A 141 -1.35 10.67 22.47
C ASP A 141 -1.16 9.99 23.84
N SER A 142 0.05 10.04 24.41
CA SER A 142 0.34 9.43 25.72
C SER A 142 -0.39 10.08 26.90
N ASN A 143 -0.92 11.28 26.71
CA ASN A 143 -1.75 12.02 27.65
C ASN A 143 -3.26 11.80 27.40
N LEU A 144 -3.61 10.92 26.45
CA LEU A 144 -4.98 10.61 26.02
C LEU A 144 -5.69 11.78 25.31
N ASN A 145 -4.95 12.72 24.72
CA ASN A 145 -5.52 13.73 23.84
C ASN A 145 -5.64 13.19 22.41
N ASP A 146 -6.67 13.66 21.70
CA ASP A 146 -6.87 13.31 20.29
C ASP A 146 -5.74 13.85 19.40
N ILE A 147 -5.24 12.98 18.53
CA ILE A 147 -4.34 13.33 17.43
C ILE A 147 -5.19 13.42 16.17
N ALA A 148 -5.26 14.61 15.58
CA ALA A 148 -5.86 14.77 14.27
C ALA A 148 -5.01 14.05 13.21
N VAL A 149 -5.63 13.16 12.43
CA VAL A 149 -4.97 12.39 11.36
C VAL A 149 -5.69 12.63 10.04
N THR A 150 -4.92 12.87 8.98
CA THR A 150 -5.45 12.94 7.62
C THR A 150 -5.41 11.55 7.00
N ALA A 151 -6.56 10.98 6.66
CA ALA A 151 -6.65 9.67 6.03
C ALA A 151 -6.68 9.78 4.50
N ASN A 152 -5.71 9.17 3.84
CA ASN A 152 -5.63 9.07 2.39
C ASN A 152 -6.17 7.70 1.95
N PRO A 153 -7.18 7.67 1.06
CA PRO A 153 -7.71 6.42 0.54
C PRO A 153 -6.67 5.72 -0.34
N GLY A 154 -6.81 4.40 -0.44
CA GLY A 154 -5.97 3.53 -1.27
C GLY A 154 -6.80 2.73 -2.25
N SER A 155 -6.14 1.87 -3.02
CA SER A 155 -6.84 0.93 -3.89
C SER A 155 -5.99 -0.30 -4.18
N VAL A 156 -6.66 -1.44 -4.35
CA VAL A 156 -6.05 -2.67 -4.85
C VAL A 156 -6.58 -2.92 -6.26
N THR A 157 -5.68 -3.09 -7.22
CA THR A 157 -6.03 -3.34 -8.62
C THR A 157 -5.79 -4.81 -8.95
N ILE A 158 -6.85 -5.51 -9.31
CA ILE A 158 -6.79 -6.90 -9.77
C ILE A 158 -7.01 -6.89 -11.27
N SER A 159 -6.01 -7.34 -12.02
CA SER A 159 -6.13 -7.50 -13.47
C SER A 159 -5.30 -8.69 -13.90
N THR A 160 -5.84 -9.45 -14.83
CA THR A 160 -5.07 -10.42 -15.59
C THR A 160 -3.97 -9.65 -16.31
N ILE A 161 -2.74 -9.79 -15.83
CA ILE A 161 -1.58 -9.42 -16.61
C ILE A 161 -1.64 -10.37 -17.79
N ASP A 162 -2.04 -9.87 -18.96
CA ASP A 162 -1.87 -10.62 -20.19
C ASP A 162 -0.37 -10.86 -20.32
N VAL A 163 0.10 -12.00 -19.83
CA VAL A 163 1.47 -12.46 -20.08
C VAL A 163 1.52 -12.60 -21.60
N PRO A 164 2.24 -11.73 -22.33
CA PRO A 164 2.41 -11.93 -23.76
C PRO A 164 3.20 -13.23 -23.86
N GLU A 165 2.57 -14.34 -24.27
CA GLU A 165 3.23 -15.63 -24.32
C GLU A 165 4.54 -15.48 -25.11
N PRO A 166 5.72 -15.52 -24.48
CA PRO A 166 6.95 -15.29 -25.20
C PRO A 166 7.24 -16.56 -25.99
N GLY A 167 6.97 -16.53 -27.30
CA GLY A 167 7.60 -17.46 -28.24
C GLY A 167 6.99 -18.86 -28.40
N SER A 168 5.87 -19.23 -27.77
CA SER A 168 5.20 -20.52 -28.05
C SER A 168 4.89 -20.69 -29.54
N TRP A 169 4.38 -19.63 -30.18
CA TRP A 169 4.15 -19.57 -31.61
C TRP A 169 5.44 -19.63 -32.44
N MET A 170 6.54 -19.09 -31.91
CA MET A 170 7.84 -19.15 -32.57
C MET A 170 8.41 -20.57 -32.53
N LEU A 171 8.24 -21.30 -31.42
CA LEU A 171 8.63 -22.71 -31.30
C LEU A 171 7.77 -23.61 -32.20
N VAL A 172 6.46 -23.36 -32.26
CA VAL A 172 5.55 -24.06 -33.19
C VAL A 172 5.94 -23.77 -34.64
N GLY A 173 6.25 -22.52 -34.97
CA GLY A 173 6.72 -22.11 -36.30
C GLY A 173 8.05 -22.76 -36.68
N ILE A 174 9.04 -22.76 -35.79
CA ILE A 174 10.34 -23.41 -36.00
C ILE A 174 10.16 -24.92 -36.18
N GLY A 175 9.31 -25.56 -35.38
CA GLY A 175 8.99 -27.00 -35.49
C GLY A 175 8.36 -27.35 -36.85
N ALA A 176 7.41 -26.54 -37.33
CA ALA A 176 6.79 -26.74 -38.63
C ALA A 176 7.79 -26.58 -39.79
N VAL A 177 8.69 -25.60 -39.71
CA VAL A 177 9.74 -25.38 -40.73
C VAL A 177 10.76 -26.52 -40.73
N ALA A 178 11.19 -27.00 -39.55
CA ALA A 178 12.10 -28.14 -39.44
C ALA A 178 11.49 -29.42 -40.01
N ALA A 179 10.20 -29.70 -39.71
CA ALA A 179 9.48 -30.84 -40.26
C ALA A 179 9.33 -30.76 -41.79
N ALA A 180 9.04 -29.57 -42.33
CA ALA A 180 8.99 -29.34 -43.78
C ALA A 180 10.35 -29.54 -44.46
N ALA A 181 11.44 -29.07 -43.84
CA ALA A 181 12.79 -29.25 -44.35
C ALA A 181 13.22 -30.73 -44.34
N LEU A 182 12.87 -31.48 -43.30
CA LEU A 182 13.11 -32.92 -43.22
C LEU A 182 12.30 -33.70 -44.27
N ARG A 183 11.03 -33.37 -44.48
CA ARG A 183 10.20 -33.97 -45.57
C ARG A 183 10.78 -33.73 -46.96
N ARG A 184 11.30 -32.53 -47.23
CA ARG A 184 11.94 -32.21 -48.52
C ARG A 184 13.23 -33.03 -48.74
N ARG A 185 14.01 -33.26 -47.68
CA ARG A 185 15.23 -34.08 -47.74
C ARG A 185 14.94 -35.56 -47.95
N THR A 186 13.88 -36.10 -47.37
CA THR A 186 13.49 -37.50 -47.58
C THR A 186 12.88 -37.73 -48.96
N GLY A 187 12.10 -36.77 -49.50
CA GLY A 187 11.55 -36.85 -50.86
C GLY A 187 12.61 -36.79 -51.97
N ALA A 188 13.66 -35.98 -51.80
CA ALA A 188 14.74 -35.87 -52.79
C ALA A 188 15.61 -37.14 -52.89
N ARG A 189 15.69 -37.96 -51.83
CA ARG A 189 16.45 -39.22 -51.82
C ARG A 189 15.77 -40.36 -52.58
N CYS A 190 14.44 -40.32 -52.74
CA CYS A 190 13.73 -41.32 -53.54
C CYS A 190 13.81 -41.07 -55.06
N ALA A 191 14.11 -39.84 -55.50
CA ALA A 191 14.18 -39.51 -56.93
C ALA A 191 15.55 -39.81 -57.59
N ALA A 192 16.57 -40.19 -56.81
CA ALA A 192 17.92 -40.52 -57.31
C ALA A 192 18.14 -42.02 -57.57
N CYS A 193 17.08 -42.83 -57.48
CA CYS A 193 17.07 -44.25 -57.86
C CYS A 193 15.89 -44.47 -58.84
N ALA A 194 16.02 -43.92 -60.03
CA ALA A 194 15.22 -44.28 -61.21
C ALA A 194 16.09 -44.05 -62.45
#